data_AF-A0A6J6LTN7-F1
#
_entry.id   AF-A0A6J6LTN7-F1
#
_cell.length_a   1.000
_cell.length_b   1.000
_cell.length_c   1.000
_cell.angle_alpha   90.00
_cell.angle_beta   90.00
_cell.angle_gamma   90.00
#
_symmetry.space_group_name_H-M   'P 1'
#
loop_
_entity.id
_entity.type
_entity.pdbx_description
1 polymer ?
#
loop_
_entity_poly.entity_id
_entity_poly.type
_entity_poly.pdbx_seq_one_letter_code
_entity_poly.pdbx_strand_id
1 'polypeptide(L)' 'MRQPHRIARYLEDLAGTYHGFYADCRVLPMGEENASPLHIARLLLCTSTQVVIANGLALLGVSAPERM' A
#
# COMPACT_ATOMS: atom_id res chain seq x y z
N MET A 1 -5.31 -3.38 -28.39
CA MET A 1 -4.26 -2.43 -27.95
C MET A 1 -3.97 -2.64 -26.47
N ARG A 2 -2.71 -2.75 -26.06
CA ARG A 2 -2.32 -2.69 -24.64
C ARG A 2 -2.44 -1.24 -24.18
N GLN A 3 -3.04 -1.00 -23.01
CA GLN A 3 -3.32 0.33 -22.46
C GLN A 3 -2.57 0.52 -21.12
N PRO A 4 -1.24 0.70 -21.14
CA PRO A 4 -0.41 0.76 -19.92
C PRO A 4 -0.80 1.91 -18.98
N HIS A 5 -1.38 2.98 -19.50
CA HIS A 5 -1.92 4.09 -18.70
C HIS A 5 -2.98 3.65 -17.68
N ARG A 6 -3.70 2.53 -17.93
CA ARG A 6 -4.65 1.99 -16.95
C ARG A 6 -3.97 1.48 -15.69
N ILE A 7 -2.77 0.91 -15.81
CA ILE A 7 -1.99 0.45 -14.66
C ILE A 7 -1.53 1.66 -13.85
N ALA A 8 -0.95 2.66 -14.51
CA ALA A 8 -0.54 3.89 -13.84
C ALA A 8 -1.70 4.56 -13.10
N ARG A 9 -2.86 4.67 -13.74
CA ARG A 9 -4.06 5.25 -13.12
C ARG A 9 -4.55 4.44 -11.92
N TYR A 10 -4.58 3.12 -12.06
CA TYR A 10 -4.95 2.24 -10.94
C TYR A 10 -4.00 2.40 -9.74
N LEU A 11 -2.69 2.49 -9.99
CA LEU A 11 -1.70 2.69 -8.92
C LEU A 11 -1.86 4.05 -8.24
N GLU A 12 -2.17 5.10 -9.00
CA GLU A 12 -2.48 6.44 -8.46
C GLU A 12 -3.72 6.39 -7.56
N ASP A 13 -4.83 5.81 -8.04
CA ASP A 13 -6.08 5.71 -7.29
C ASP A 13 -5.92 4.81 -6.04
N LEU A 14 -5.16 3.71 -6.15
CA LEU A 14 -4.81 2.83 -5.02
C LEU A 14 -3.98 3.57 -3.98
N ALA A 15 -2.95 4.30 -4.39
CA ALA A 15 -2.11 5.09 -3.48
C ALA A 15 -2.93 6.15 -2.74
N GLY A 16 -3.85 6.84 -3.43
CA GLY A 16 -4.77 7.79 -2.82
C GLY A 16 -5.67 7.14 -1.75
N THR A 17 -6.25 5.98 -2.06
CA THR A 17 -7.10 5.24 -1.12
C THR A 17 -6.30 4.73 0.08
N TYR A 18 -5.11 4.18 -0.15
CA TYR A 18 -4.21 3.73 0.90
C TYR A 18 -3.76 4.88 1.81
N HIS A 19 -3.51 6.06 1.25
CA HIS A 19 -3.13 7.23 2.03
C HIS A 19 -4.23 7.62 3.03
N GLY A 20 -5.49 7.64 2.60
CA GLY A 20 -6.63 7.86 3.50
C GLY A 20 -6.71 6.80 4.60
N PHE A 21 -6.60 5.52 4.24
CA PHE A 21 -6.51 4.43 5.24
C PHE A 21 -5.40 4.67 6.26
N TYR A 22 -4.18 5.01 5.81
CA TYR A 22 -3.04 5.18 6.71
C TYR A 22 -3.20 6.41 7.63
N ALA A 23 -3.86 7.46 7.17
CA ALA A 23 -4.18 8.64 7.97
C ALA A 23 -5.22 8.33 9.06
N ASP A 24 -6.27 7.56 8.71
CA ASP A 24 -7.42 7.33 9.60
C ASP A 24 -7.24 6.10 10.51
N CYS A 25 -6.46 5.11 10.07
CA CYS A 25 -6.30 3.83 10.73
C CYS A 25 -4.88 3.62 11.26
N ARG A 26 -4.71 3.75 12.57
CA ARG A 26 -3.45 3.42 13.23
C ARG A 26 -3.10 1.93 13.04
N VAL A 27 -1.96 1.67 12.41
CA VAL A 27 -1.50 0.31 12.07
C VAL A 27 -0.81 -0.37 13.25
N LEU A 28 0.04 0.36 13.97
CA LEU A 28 0.84 -0.16 15.08
C LEU A 28 0.23 0.24 16.43
N PRO A 29 0.35 -0.61 17.48
CA PRO A 29 -0.04 -0.24 18.83
C PRO A 29 0.69 1.03 19.30
N MET A 30 0.08 1.80 20.20
CA MET A 30 0.69 3.02 20.77
C MET A 30 0.71 2.99 22.30
N GLY A 31 1.80 3.49 22.88
CA GLY A 31 1.95 3.56 24.34
C GLY A 31 2.04 2.17 24.94
N GLU A 32 1.16 1.88 25.90
CA GLU A 32 1.10 0.57 26.56
C GLU A 32 0.08 -0.40 25.93
N GLU A 33 -0.45 -0.07 24.74
CA GLU A 33 -1.35 -0.96 24.01
C GLU A 33 -0.61 -2.22 23.52
N ASN A 34 -1.20 -3.38 23.76
CA ASN A 34 -0.71 -4.65 23.22
C ASN A 34 -1.14 -4.82 21.75
N ALA A 35 -0.31 -5.51 20.98
CA ALA A 35 -0.69 -5.94 19.63
C ALA A 35 -1.98 -6.78 19.67
N SER A 36 -2.88 -6.49 18.74
CA SER A 36 -4.19 -7.12 18.64
C SER A 36 -4.42 -7.63 17.22
N PRO A 37 -5.40 -8.53 16.99
CA PRO A 37 -5.72 -9.00 15.64
C PRO A 37 -6.01 -7.87 14.64
N LEU A 38 -6.52 -6.72 15.10
CA LEU A 38 -6.76 -5.57 14.25
C LEU A 38 -5.45 -4.93 13.75
N HIS A 39 -4.44 -4.82 14.62
CA HIS A 39 -3.11 -4.33 14.22
C HIS A 39 -2.48 -5.25 13.16
N ILE A 40 -2.60 -6.57 13.36
CA ILE A 40 -2.10 -7.56 12.42
C ILE A 40 -2.82 -7.45 11.08
N ALA A 41 -4.15 -7.34 11.08
CA ALA A 41 -4.93 -7.17 9.86
C ALA A 41 -4.55 -5.89 9.09
N ARG A 42 -4.34 -4.77 9.80
CA ARG A 42 -3.89 -3.51 9.21
C ARG A 42 -2.47 -3.61 8.65
N LEU A 43 -1.56 -4.29 9.35
CA LEU A 43 -0.20 -4.53 8.87
C LEU A 43 -0.22 -5.39 7.59
N LEU A 44 -1.04 -6.44 7.54
CA LEU A 44 -1.21 -7.25 6.34
C LEU A 44 -1.77 -6.45 5.15
N LEU A 45 -2.67 -5.50 5.40
CA LEU A 45 -3.15 -4.58 4.38
C LEU A 45 -2.02 -3.69 3.83
N CYS A 46 -1.17 -3.15 4.70
CA CYS A 46 0.01 -2.38 4.28
C CYS A 46 0.95 -3.21 3.40
N THR A 47 1.33 -4.40 3.86
CA THR A 47 2.20 -5.30 3.10
C THR A 47 1.57 -5.72 1.77
N SER A 48 0.27 -6.03 1.76
CA SER A 48 -0.43 -6.39 0.53
C SER A 48 -0.45 -5.22 -0.47
N THR A 49 -0.68 -4.00 0.02
CA THR A 49 -0.66 -2.80 -0.82
C THR A 49 0.74 -2.55 -1.40
N GLN A 50 1.79 -2.73 -0.60
CA GLN A 50 3.18 -2.64 -1.06
C GLN A 50 3.46 -3.62 -2.21
N VAL A 51 3.02 -4.87 -2.09
CA VAL A 51 3.18 -5.90 -3.14
C VAL A 51 2.46 -5.48 -4.42
N VAL A 52 1.22 -4.97 -4.33
CA VAL A 52 0.47 -4.51 -5.51
C VAL A 52 1.17 -3.33 -6.20
N ILE A 53 1.63 -2.35 -5.42
CA ILE A 53 2.36 -1.19 -5.96
C ILE A 53 3.66 -1.64 -6.64
N ALA A 54 4.46 -2.50 -5.99
CA ALA A 54 5.70 -3.00 -6.54
C ALA A 54 5.47 -3.75 -7.86
N ASN A 55 4.47 -4.63 -7.90
CA ASN A 55 4.11 -5.36 -9.12
C ASN A 55 3.65 -4.42 -10.24
N GLY A 56 2.82 -3.44 -9.92
CA GLY A 56 2.34 -2.47 -10.92
C GLY A 56 3.46 -1.58 -11.46
N LEU A 57 4.36 -1.10 -10.61
CA LEU A 57 5.54 -0.33 -11.04
C LEU A 57 6.48 -1.18 -11.90
N ALA A 58 6.70 -2.44 -11.55
CA ALA A 58 7.48 -3.38 -12.36
C ALA A 58 6.86 -3.58 -13.76
N LEU A 59 5.52 -3.69 -13.87
CA LEU A 59 4.82 -3.76 -15.16
C LEU A 59 4.99 -2.48 -16.00
N LEU A 60 5.26 -1.35 -15.36
CA LEU A 60 5.55 -0.07 -16.02
C LEU A 60 7.05 0.13 -16.29
N GLY A 61 7.92 -0.80 -15.89
CA GLY A 61 9.37 -0.68 -16.02
C GLY A 61 10.00 0.30 -15.03
N VAL A 62 9.33 0.58 -13.90
CA VAL A 62 9.78 1.52 -12.86
C VAL A 62 10.20 0.72 -11.62
N SER A 63 11.30 1.12 -10.97
CA SER A 63 11.73 0.52 -9.71
C SER A 63 10.82 0.94 -8.55
N ALA A 64 10.60 0.02 -7.61
CA ALA A 64 9.89 0.28 -6.35
C ALA A 64 10.91 0.24 -5.19
N PRO A 65 11.53 1.36 -4.81
CA PRO A 65 12.54 1.36 -3.75
C PRO A 65 11.91 1.08 -2.38
N GLU A 66 12.60 0.29 -1.55
CA GLU A 66 12.14 -0.04 -0.19
C GLU A 66 12.19 1.17 0.75
N ARG A 67 13.02 2.17 0.43
CA ARG A 67 13.17 3.43 1.15
C ARG A 67 13.38 4.55 0.14
N MET A 68 12.64 5.65 0.30
CA MET A 68 12.84 6.89 -0.47
C MET A 68 13.94 7.75 0.15
#